data_AF-Q1YY41-F1
#
_entry.id   AF-Q1YY41-F1
#
_cell.length_a   1.000
_cell.length_b   1.000
_cell.length_c   1.000
_cell.angle_alpha   90.00
_cell.angle_beta   90.00
_cell.angle_gamma   90.00
#
_symmetry.space_group_name_H-M   'P 1'
#
loop_
_entity.id
_entity.type
_entity.pdbx_description
1 polymer ?
#
loop_
_entity_poly.entity_id
_entity_poly.type
_entity_poly.pdbx_seq_one_letter_code
_entity_poly.pdbx_strand_id
1 'polypeptide(L)'
;MHIVIPIALPMAAQMGLSLPLIIGAVISGAVFGDQSSPISDSIIMASSAAGCSPESHFRTQLPITLNIATMAFVSYLLVTTVI
;
A
#
# COMPACT_ATOMS: atom_id res chain seq x y z
N MET A 1 3.97 5.52 6.21
CA MET A 1 2.70 6.28 6.22
C MET A 1 2.90 7.76 6.59
N HIS A 2 3.61 8.08 7.67
CA HIS A 2 3.79 9.47 8.17
C HIS A 2 4.38 10.49 7.19
N ILE A 3 5.20 10.08 6.23
CA ILE A 3 5.85 11.02 5.31
C ILE A 3 4.90 11.49 4.19
N VAL A 4 4.01 10.62 3.73
CA VAL A 4 3.20 10.87 2.51
C VAL A 4 1.91 11.65 2.82
N ILE A 5 1.29 11.39 3.97
CA ILE A 5 0.03 12.03 4.40
C ILE A 5 0.10 13.57 4.45
N PRO A 6 1.10 14.23 5.07
CA PRO A 6 1.13 15.69 5.17
C PRO A 6 1.34 16.37 3.81
N ILE A 7 1.77 15.64 2.78
CA ILE A 7 1.93 16.13 1.42
C ILE A 7 0.64 15.88 0.62
N ALA A 8 0.09 14.67 0.70
CA ALA A 8 -1.06 14.26 -0.09
C ALA A 8 -2.36 14.98 0.28
N LEU A 9 -2.60 15.23 1.58
CA LEU A 9 -3.82 15.89 2.07
C LEU A 9 -3.99 17.34 1.57
N PRO A 10 -3.02 18.26 1.73
CA PRO A 10 -3.16 19.62 1.22
C PRO A 10 -3.18 19.68 -0.31
N MET A 11 -2.55 18.73 -1.00
CA MET A 11 -2.69 18.60 -2.46
C MET A 11 -4.12 18.23 -2.86
N ALA A 12 -4.71 17.22 -2.21
CA ALA A 12 -6.08 16.80 -2.46
C ALA A 12 -7.09 17.93 -2.20
N ALA A 13 -6.90 18.69 -1.11
CA ALA A 13 -7.75 19.82 -0.76
C ALA A 13 -7.70 20.94 -1.82
N GLN A 14 -6.51 21.25 -2.37
CA GLN A 14 -6.35 22.24 -3.42
C GLN A 14 -6.93 21.79 -4.76
N MET A 15 -6.87 20.49 -5.06
CA MET A 15 -7.40 19.92 -6.30
C MET A 15 -8.91 19.64 -6.25
N GLY A 16 -9.58 19.90 -5.12
CA GLY A 16 -11.00 19.60 -4.95
C GLY A 16 -11.33 18.11 -4.93
N LEU A 17 -10.35 17.25 -4.62
CA LEU A 17 -10.52 15.80 -4.59
C LEU A 17 -11.11 15.34 -3.25
N SER A 18 -11.80 14.21 -3.25
CA SER A 18 -12.39 13.66 -2.02
C SER A 18 -11.30 13.19 -1.05
N LEU A 19 -11.20 13.89 0.09
CA LEU A 19 -10.24 13.57 1.16
C LEU A 19 -10.31 12.10 1.63
N PRO A 20 -11.49 11.51 1.86
CA PRO A 20 -11.58 10.10 2.27
C PRO A 20 -10.97 9.13 1.25
N LEU A 21 -11.12 9.42 -0.04
CA LEU A 21 -10.58 8.59 -1.12
C LEU A 21 -9.05 8.67 -1.16
N ILE A 22 -8.49 9.87 -1.03
CA ILE A 22 -7.03 10.08 -1.01
C ILE A 22 -6.40 9.45 0.23
N ILE A 23 -7.04 9.58 1.40
CA ILE A 23 -6.57 8.92 2.63
C ILE A 23 -6.56 7.40 2.44
N GLY A 24 -7.66 6.83 1.91
CA GLY A 24 -7.75 5.41 1.61
C GLY A 24 -6.64 4.95 0.65
N ALA A 25 -6.43 5.69 -0.43
CA ALA A 25 -5.41 5.39 -1.44
C ALA A 25 -3.99 5.41 -0.85
N VAL A 26 -3.66 6.43 -0.04
CA VAL A 26 -2.34 6.55 0.59
C VAL A 26 -2.09 5.44 1.61
N ILE A 27 -3.09 5.11 2.43
CA ILE A 27 -2.98 4.02 3.40
C ILE A 27 -2.79 2.68 2.66
N SER A 28 -3.61 2.42 1.64
CA SER A 28 -3.54 1.18 0.86
C SER A 28 -2.17 1.01 0.18
N GLY A 29 -1.64 2.07 -0.44
CA GLY A 29 -0.32 2.05 -1.05
C GLY A 29 0.81 1.86 -0.04
N ALA A 30 0.67 2.41 1.17
CA ALA A 30 1.66 2.21 2.21
C ALA A 30 1.65 0.80 2.82
N VAL A 31 0.49 0.14 2.92
CA VAL A 31 0.40 -1.30 3.30
C VAL A 31 1.08 -2.17 2.23
N PHE A 32 0.80 -1.90 0.95
CA PHE A 32 1.47 -2.60 -0.15
C PHE A 32 3.00 -2.47 -0.07
N GLY A 33 3.51 -1.26 0.20
CA GLY A 33 4.94 -1.01 0.32
C GLY A 33 5.60 -1.75 1.49
N ASP A 34 4.89 -1.87 2.62
CA ASP A 34 5.36 -2.61 3.80
C ASP A 34 5.54 -4.11 3.50
N GLN A 35 4.56 -4.71 2.82
CA GLN A 35 4.59 -6.14 2.47
C GLN A 35 5.54 -6.46 1.29
N SER A 36 5.90 -5.46 0.48
CA SER A 36 6.78 -5.62 -0.67
C SER A 36 8.24 -5.29 -0.37
N SER A 37 8.63 -5.15 0.91
CA SER A 37 10.00 -4.84 1.31
C SER A 37 10.61 -5.97 2.14
N PRO A 38 11.73 -6.59 1.70
CA PRO A 38 12.40 -7.64 2.46
C PRO A 38 13.07 -7.12 3.76
N ILE A 39 13.15 -5.80 3.94
CA ILE A 39 13.77 -5.14 5.09
C ILE A 39 12.70 -4.60 6.07
N SER A 40 11.40 -4.75 5.76
CA SER A 40 10.35 -4.33 6.69
C SER A 40 10.33 -5.19 7.95
N ASP A 41 10.19 -4.56 9.11
CA ASP A 41 10.02 -5.23 10.41
C ASP A 41 8.87 -6.25 10.38
N SER A 42 7.78 -5.94 9.67
CA SER A 42 6.62 -6.83 9.49
C SER A 42 7.01 -8.13 8.78
N ILE A 43 7.85 -8.05 7.74
CA ILE A 43 8.30 -9.21 6.95
C ILE A 43 9.33 -10.02 7.74
N ILE A 44 10.21 -9.36 8.50
CA ILE A 44 11.18 -10.03 9.38
C ILE A 44 10.45 -10.81 10.49
N MET A 45 9.46 -10.21 11.13
CA MET A 45 8.66 -10.90 12.15
C MET A 45 7.79 -12.01 11.54
N ALA A 46 7.15 -11.79 10.39
CA ALA A 46 6.34 -12.82 9.75
C ALA A 46 7.17 -14.02 9.24
N SER A 47 8.36 -13.76 8.69
CA SER A 47 9.27 -14.81 8.20
C SER A 47 9.87 -15.65 9.34
N SER A 48 10.23 -15.02 10.46
CA SER A 48 10.69 -15.72 11.66
C SER A 48 9.60 -16.59 12.28
N ALA A 49 8.35 -16.13 12.32
CA ALA A 49 7.19 -16.94 12.74
C ALA A 49 6.91 -18.11 11.78
N ALA A 50 7.17 -17.93 10.49
CA ALA A 50 7.02 -18.97 9.47
C ALA A 50 8.23 -19.92 9.34
N GLY A 51 9.32 -19.68 10.08
CA GLY A 51 10.54 -20.49 10.02
C GLY A 51 11.32 -20.41 8.69
N CYS A 52 11.19 -19.31 7.94
CA CYS A 52 11.84 -19.11 6.65
C CYS A 52 12.66 -17.80 6.62
N SER A 53 13.50 -17.61 5.61
CA SER A 53 14.23 -16.36 5.45
C SER A 53 13.29 -15.22 5.00
N PRO A 54 13.54 -13.96 5.42
CA PRO A 54 12.76 -12.80 4.96
C PRO A 54 12.68 -12.68 3.45
N GLU A 55 13.78 -13.00 2.75
CA GLU A 55 13.84 -12.98 1.28
C GLU A 55 12.93 -14.05 0.66
N SER A 56 12.93 -15.28 1.18
CA SER A 56 12.05 -16.34 0.67
C SER A 56 10.58 -16.03 0.92
N HIS A 57 10.28 -15.46 2.10
CA HIS A 57 8.93 -15.03 2.45
C HIS A 57 8.44 -13.92 1.49
N PHE A 58 9.27 -12.90 1.29
CA PHE A 58 9.02 -11.80 0.38
C PHE A 58 8.80 -12.27 -1.06
N ARG A 59 9.64 -13.16 -1.60
CA ARG A 59 9.51 -13.65 -2.99
C ARG A 59 8.19 -14.37 -3.24
N THR A 60 7.65 -15.03 -2.20
CA THR A 60 6.35 -15.69 -2.28
C THR A 60 5.20 -14.69 -2.15
N GLN A 61 5.37 -13.67 -1.32
CA GLN A 61 4.35 -12.63 -1.13
C GLN A 61 4.26 -11.65 -2.31
N LEU A 62 5.38 -11.25 -2.91
CA LEU A 62 5.42 -10.27 -4.00
C LEU A 62 4.39 -10.49 -5.11
N PRO A 63 4.20 -11.70 -5.69
CA PRO A 63 3.16 -11.91 -6.69
C PRO A 63 1.73 -11.71 -6.15
N ILE A 64 1.48 -12.07 -4.89
CA ILE A 64 0.17 -11.89 -4.24
C ILE A 64 -0.09 -10.41 -4.01
N THR A 65 0.87 -9.71 -3.41
CA THR A 65 0.75 -8.29 -3.10
C THR A 65 0.62 -7.45 -4.37
N LEU A 66 1.32 -7.83 -5.45
CA LEU A 66 1.19 -7.16 -6.75
C LEU A 66 -0.21 -7.35 -7.37
N ASN A 67 -0.77 -8.57 -7.31
CA ASN A 67 -2.13 -8.81 -7.79
C ASN A 67 -3.15 -7.95 -7.01
N ILE A 68 -3.05 -7.90 -5.69
CA ILE A 68 -3.92 -7.06 -4.85
C ILE A 68 -3.73 -5.57 -5.17
N ALA A 69 -2.49 -5.12 -5.38
CA ALA A 69 -2.20 -3.74 -5.75
C ALA A 69 -2.82 -3.35 -7.09
N THR A 70 -2.78 -4.25 -8.08
CA THR A 70 -3.44 -3.99 -9.38
C THR A 70 -4.95 -3.90 -9.24
N MET A 71 -5.58 -4.78 -8.44
CA MET A 71 -7.01 -4.71 -8.17
C MET A 71 -7.39 -3.42 -7.44
N ALA A 72 -6.61 -3.03 -6.42
CA ALA A 72 -6.80 -1.78 -5.69
C ALA A 72 -6.67 -0.56 -6.61
N PHE A 73 -5.63 -0.53 -7.46
CA PHE A 73 -5.42 0.55 -8.43
C PHE A 73 -6.61 0.72 -9.38
N VAL A 74 -7.13 -0.37 -9.95
CA VAL A 74 -8.32 -0.34 -10.81
C VAL A 74 -9.54 0.15 -10.03
N SER A 75 -9.73 -0.30 -8.78
CA SER A 75 -10.85 0.14 -7.96
C SER A 75 -10.83 1.64 -7.66
N TYR A 76 -9.67 2.21 -7.32
CA TYR A 76 -9.53 3.64 -7.08
C TYR A 76 -9.76 4.46 -8.35
N LEU A 77 -9.30 3.98 -9.50
CA LEU A 77 -9.53 4.63 -10.79
C LEU A 77 -11.03 4.69 -11.11
N LEU A 78 -11.74 3.56 -10.95
CA LEU A 78 -13.19 3.51 -11.18
C LEU A 78 -13.95 4.43 -10.21
N VAL A 79 -13.66 4.38 -8.91
CA VAL A 79 -14.36 5.22 -7.92
C VAL A 79 -14.11 6.71 -8.18
N THR A 80 -12.90 7.09 -8.59
CA THR A 80 -12.56 8.49 -8.93
C THR A 80 -13.35 8.99 -10.14
N THR A 81 -13.76 8.13 -11.07
CA THR A 81 -14.60 8.55 -12.22
C THR A 81 -16.09 8.71 -11.89
N VAL A 82 -16.55 8.15 -10.77
CA VAL A 82 -17.97 8.14 -10.37
C VAL A 82 -18.31 9.29 -9.41
N ILE A 83 -17.30 9.82 -8.70
CA ILE A 83 -17.41 10.91 -7.72
C ILE A 83 -16.99 12.22 -8.38
#